data_AF-A0A151F748-F1
#
_entry.id   AF-A0A151F748-F1
#
_cell.length_a   1.000
_cell.length_b   1.000
_cell.length_c   1.000
_cell.angle_alpha   90.00
_cell.angle_beta   90.00
_cell.angle_gamma   90.00
#
_symmetry.space_group_name_H-M   'P 1'
#
loop_
_entity.id
_entity.type
_entity.pdbx_description
1 polymer ?
#
loop_
_entity_poly.entity_id
_entity_poly.type
_entity_poly.pdbx_seq_one_letter_code
_entity_poly.pdbx_strand_id
1 'polypeptide(L)'
;MIRELAKKYGYKQEIVKRYIRLFGEDVEELLKANEAEPKECIRVNTLKISQFQLEKRLRKRGILLREVERGFLIEESPFSISSTPEYLLGYFYIQGIAEMQIAPLLNPGDLVIDMCAAPGGKTTHLAQIMGNKGVVIALDVNKDKIKALKANIHRLGVTNTIAYFVSALDFSFKAERILLDAPCTGSGIIRKDPTRKYSRDSADIEFCSKLQKDLIRRSIGNLK
;
A
#
# COMPACT_ATOMS: atom_id res chain seq x y z
N MET A 1 -30.12 -14.98 7.80
CA MET A 1 -29.03 -13.98 7.85
C MET A 1 -27.75 -14.37 7.09
N ILE A 2 -26.87 -15.26 7.59
CA ILE A 2 -25.55 -15.55 6.95
C ILE A 2 -25.68 -15.94 5.47
N ARG A 3 -26.53 -16.94 5.18
CA ARG A 3 -26.75 -17.44 3.82
C ARG A 3 -27.34 -16.39 2.88
N GLU A 4 -28.19 -15.50 3.40
CA GLU A 4 -28.83 -14.43 2.63
C GLU A 4 -27.82 -13.35 2.26
N LEU A 5 -27.03 -12.87 3.23
CA LEU A 5 -25.97 -11.88 2.98
C LEU A 5 -24.90 -12.44 2.03
N ALA A 6 -24.50 -13.70 2.22
CA ALA A 6 -23.57 -14.39 1.33
C ALA A 6 -24.08 -14.43 -0.11
N LYS A 7 -25.35 -14.78 -0.32
CA LYS A 7 -25.98 -14.80 -1.63
C LYS A 7 -26.13 -13.39 -2.23
N LYS A 8 -26.53 -12.40 -1.42
CA LYS A 8 -26.77 -11.01 -1.85
C LYS A 8 -25.51 -10.32 -2.36
N TYR A 9 -24.38 -10.46 -1.65
CA TYR A 9 -23.12 -9.77 -1.96
C TYR A 9 -22.06 -10.65 -2.63
N GLY A 10 -22.36 -11.94 -2.87
CA GLY A 10 -21.45 -12.86 -3.56
C GLY A 10 -20.25 -13.32 -2.72
N TYR A 11 -20.45 -13.54 -1.42
CA TYR A 11 -19.41 -13.97 -0.49
C TYR A 11 -19.49 -15.45 -0.13
N LYS A 12 -18.36 -16.07 0.21
CA LYS A 12 -18.35 -17.36 0.92
C LYS A 12 -18.98 -17.19 2.30
N GLN A 13 -19.85 -18.11 2.72
CA GLN A 13 -20.56 -18.03 4.01
C GLN A 13 -19.62 -17.90 5.21
N GLU A 14 -18.44 -18.51 5.15
CA GLU A 14 -17.41 -18.42 6.19
C GLU A 14 -16.89 -16.99 6.38
N ILE A 15 -16.71 -16.24 5.29
CA ILE A 15 -16.25 -14.85 5.34
C ILE A 15 -17.34 -13.97 5.96
N VAL A 16 -18.60 -14.16 5.56
CA VAL A 16 -19.74 -13.44 6.16
C VAL A 16 -19.87 -13.76 7.65
N LYS A 17 -19.75 -15.04 8.04
CA LYS A 17 -19.77 -15.47 9.44
C LYS A 17 -18.66 -14.79 10.24
N ARG A 18 -17.47 -14.64 9.66
CA ARG A 18 -16.35 -13.93 10.28
C ARG A 18 -16.64 -12.44 10.42
N TYR A 19 -17.18 -11.77 9.39
CA TYR A 19 -17.51 -10.35 9.48
C TYR A 19 -18.62 -10.06 10.48
N ILE A 20 -19.63 -10.92 10.60
CA ILE A 20 -20.64 -10.79 11.67
C ILE A 20 -19.98 -10.85 13.06
N ARG A 21 -19.00 -11.72 13.26
CA ARG A 21 -18.27 -11.79 14.54
C ARG A 21 -17.42 -10.54 14.84
N LEU A 22 -16.95 -9.84 13.80
CA LEU A 22 -16.06 -8.68 13.94
C LEU A 22 -16.82 -7.36 14.02
N PHE A 23 -17.89 -7.22 13.25
CA PHE A 23 -18.62 -5.96 13.05
C PHE A 23 -20.05 -6.00 13.56
N GLY A 24 -20.56 -7.17 13.98
CA GLY A 24 -21.91 -7.29 14.54
C GLY A 24 -22.98 -6.76 13.57
N GLU A 25 -23.72 -5.75 14.01
CA GLU A 25 -24.81 -5.12 13.27
C GLU A 25 -24.33 -4.33 12.04
N ASP A 26 -23.10 -3.80 12.07
CA ASP A 26 -22.52 -2.99 10.99
C ASP A 26 -22.03 -3.84 9.80
N VAL A 27 -22.19 -5.17 9.87
CA VAL A 27 -21.70 -6.07 8.83
C VAL A 27 -22.28 -5.75 7.46
N GLU A 28 -23.56 -5.39 7.38
CA GLU A 28 -24.17 -5.09 6.08
C GLU A 28 -23.64 -3.78 5.50
N GLU A 29 -23.32 -2.79 6.34
CA GLU A 29 -22.69 -1.55 5.89
C GLU A 29 -21.29 -1.82 5.32
N LEU A 30 -20.49 -2.65 6.00
CA LEU A 30 -19.19 -3.09 5.48
C LEU A 30 -19.32 -3.78 4.11
N LEU A 31 -20.28 -4.70 3.97
CA LEU A 31 -20.51 -5.42 2.71
C LEU A 31 -20.92 -4.46 1.59
N LYS A 32 -21.87 -3.55 1.85
CA LYS A 32 -22.27 -2.50 0.90
C LYS A 32 -21.09 -1.62 0.51
N ALA A 33 -20.29 -1.19 1.49
CA ALA A 33 -19.15 -0.34 1.24
C ALA A 33 -18.09 -1.04 0.36
N ASN A 34 -17.95 -2.36 0.47
CA ASN A 34 -17.07 -3.16 -0.39
C ASN A 34 -17.54 -3.32 -1.84
N GLU A 35 -18.80 -3.00 -2.15
CA GLU A 35 -19.31 -2.97 -3.53
C GLU A 35 -19.09 -1.62 -4.22
N ALA A 36 -18.73 -0.58 -3.47
CA ALA A 36 -18.49 0.74 -4.04
C ALA A 36 -17.20 0.76 -4.88
N GLU A 37 -17.28 1.42 -6.04
CA GLU A 37 -16.13 1.57 -6.93
C GLU A 37 -14.98 2.32 -6.22
N PRO A 38 -13.76 1.78 -6.22
CA PRO A 38 -12.63 2.44 -5.58
C PRO A 38 -12.20 3.64 -6.41
N LYS A 39 -12.32 4.84 -5.84
CA LYS A 39 -11.69 6.04 -6.43
C LYS A 39 -10.17 5.96 -6.31
N GLU A 40 -9.48 6.26 -7.40
CA GLU A 40 -8.02 6.32 -7.41
C GLU A 40 -7.50 7.52 -6.60
N CYS A 41 -6.38 7.34 -5.95
CA CYS A 41 -5.72 8.39 -5.18
C CYS A 41 -4.22 8.41 -5.52
N ILE A 42 -3.65 9.60 -5.52
CA ILE A 42 -2.24 9.83 -5.89
C ILE A 42 -1.51 10.57 -4.78
N ARG A 43 -0.32 10.10 -4.43
CA ARG A 43 0.64 10.80 -3.57
C ARG A 43 1.51 11.69 -4.43
N VAL A 44 1.62 12.97 -4.08
CA VAL A 44 2.57 13.88 -4.73
C VAL A 44 4.00 13.49 -4.38
N ASN A 45 4.89 13.41 -5.37
CA ASN A 45 6.31 13.23 -5.15
C ASN A 45 7.02 14.58 -4.96
N THR A 46 7.15 15.00 -3.70
CA THR A 46 7.76 16.28 -3.34
C THR A 46 9.26 16.35 -3.61
N LEU A 47 9.92 15.24 -3.96
CA LEU A 47 11.30 15.27 -4.45
C LEU A 47 11.42 15.90 -5.85
N LYS A 48 10.33 15.92 -6.62
CA LYS A 48 10.35 16.30 -8.04
C LYS A 48 9.45 17.47 -8.39
N ILE A 49 8.36 17.68 -7.66
CA ILE A 49 7.36 18.70 -7.99
C ILE A 49 6.62 19.16 -6.74
N SER A 50 6.16 20.41 -6.73
CA SER A 50 5.24 20.87 -5.68
C SER A 50 3.81 20.41 -5.96
N GLN A 51 3.01 20.27 -4.90
CA GLN A 51 1.61 19.89 -4.99
C GLN A 51 0.81 20.84 -5.89
N PHE A 52 1.02 22.15 -5.75
CA PHE A 52 0.42 23.19 -6.59
C PHE A 52 0.77 23.04 -8.09
N GLN A 53 2.04 22.78 -8.41
CA GLN A 53 2.46 22.60 -9.80
C GLN A 53 1.85 21.34 -10.41
N LEU A 54 1.79 20.24 -9.65
CA LEU A 54 1.17 19.00 -10.12
C LEU A 54 -0.32 19.19 -10.38
N GLU A 55 -1.04 19.81 -9.45
CA GLU A 55 -2.48 20.10 -9.60
C GLU A 55 -2.76 20.90 -10.87
N LYS A 56 -2.01 21.98 -11.10
CA LYS A 56 -2.15 22.82 -12.30
C LYS A 56 -1.95 22.00 -13.58
N ARG A 57 -1.01 21.06 -13.61
CA ARG A 57 -0.75 20.21 -14.79
C ARG A 57 -1.89 19.23 -15.04
N LEU A 58 -2.38 18.57 -13.99
CA LEU A 58 -3.44 17.58 -14.09
C LEU A 58 -4.79 18.23 -14.44
N ARG A 59 -5.15 19.36 -13.82
CA ARG A 59 -6.37 20.12 -14.16
C ARG A 59 -6.37 20.59 -15.62
N LYS A 60 -5.22 21.03 -16.16
CA LYS A 60 -5.09 21.40 -17.58
C LYS A 60 -5.39 20.26 -18.55
N ARG A 61 -5.32 19.00 -18.09
CA ARG A 61 -5.68 17.83 -18.89
C ARG A 61 -7.14 17.38 -18.70
N GLY A 62 -7.94 18.17 -17.97
CA GLY A 62 -9.34 17.84 -17.68
C GLY A 62 -9.54 16.82 -16.55
N ILE A 63 -8.53 16.60 -15.70
CA ILE A 63 -8.66 15.72 -14.53
C ILE A 63 -9.27 16.51 -13.37
N LEU A 64 -10.38 16.02 -12.82
CA LEU A 64 -11.01 16.59 -11.64
C LEU A 64 -10.37 16.01 -10.38
N LEU A 65 -9.79 16.89 -9.57
CA LEU A 65 -9.05 16.53 -8.37
C LEU A 65 -9.72 17.12 -7.13
N ARG A 66 -9.78 16.30 -6.07
CA ARG A 66 -10.03 16.77 -4.71
C ARG A 66 -8.74 16.64 -3.89
N GLU A 67 -8.34 17.72 -3.24
CA GLU A 67 -7.16 17.71 -2.38
C GLU A 67 -7.34 16.76 -1.19
N VAL A 68 -6.27 16.04 -0.87
CA VAL A 68 -6.13 15.25 0.35
C VAL A 68 -4.74 15.47 0.92
N GLU A 69 -4.51 15.03 2.15
CA GLU A 69 -3.21 15.18 2.79
C GLU A 69 -2.09 14.49 1.96
N ARG A 70 -1.10 15.27 1.50
CA ARG A 70 0.04 14.84 0.65
C ARG A 70 -0.32 14.32 -0.74
N GLY A 71 -1.52 14.61 -1.24
CA GLY A 71 -2.02 13.97 -2.46
C GLY A 71 -3.30 14.55 -3.03
N PHE A 72 -3.88 13.80 -3.97
CA PHE A 72 -5.19 14.09 -4.55
C PHE A 72 -6.02 12.82 -4.69
N LEU A 73 -7.32 12.94 -4.42
CA LEU A 73 -8.31 11.98 -4.90
C LEU A 73 -8.68 12.34 -6.33
N ILE A 74 -8.71 11.36 -7.21
CA ILE A 74 -9.20 11.51 -8.57
C ILE A 74 -10.71 11.34 -8.55
N GLU A 75 -11.45 12.43 -8.75
CA GLU A 75 -12.90 12.41 -8.80
C GLU A 75 -13.36 11.97 -10.20
N GLU A 76 -12.74 12.52 -11.25
CA GLU A 76 -13.01 12.19 -12.65
C GLU A 76 -11.73 12.32 -13.49
N SER A 77 -11.57 11.44 -14.48
CA SER A 77 -10.46 11.50 -15.44
C SER A 77 -10.89 10.95 -16.79
N PRO A 78 -10.60 11.64 -17.91
CA PRO A 78 -10.96 11.18 -19.26
C PRO A 78 -10.08 10.02 -19.78
N PHE A 79 -9.00 9.69 -19.08
CA PHE A 79 -8.07 8.61 -19.41
C PHE A 79 -7.44 8.03 -18.13
N SER A 80 -6.71 6.91 -18.24
CA SER A 80 -5.99 6.35 -17.10
C SER A 80 -4.91 7.32 -16.60
N ILE A 81 -4.89 7.61 -15.31
CA ILE A 81 -3.86 8.48 -14.71
C ILE A 81 -2.44 7.92 -14.90
N SER A 82 -2.32 6.59 -14.97
CA SER A 82 -1.05 5.89 -15.17
C SER A 82 -0.43 6.08 -16.56
N SER A 83 -1.22 6.53 -17.56
CA SER A 83 -0.71 6.83 -18.90
C SER A 83 -0.27 8.29 -19.07
N THR A 84 -0.37 9.10 -18.03
CA THR A 84 0.03 10.52 -18.09
C THR A 84 1.55 10.69 -18.13
N PRO A 85 2.07 11.72 -18.84
CA PRO A 85 3.47 12.10 -18.74
C PRO A 85 3.90 12.42 -17.30
N GLU A 86 3.01 12.98 -16.48
CA GLU A 86 3.26 13.26 -15.07
C GLU A 86 3.55 11.98 -14.27
N TYR A 87 2.85 10.87 -14.57
CA TYR A 87 3.17 9.57 -13.99
C TYR A 87 4.54 9.06 -14.43
N LEU A 88 4.84 9.11 -15.72
CA LEU A 88 6.11 8.65 -16.30
C LEU A 88 7.31 9.44 -15.77
N LEU A 89 7.16 10.76 -15.59
CA LEU A 89 8.16 11.65 -14.98
C LEU A 89 8.36 11.39 -13.48
N GLY A 90 7.49 10.59 -12.86
CA GLY A 90 7.54 10.25 -11.45
C GLY A 90 7.05 11.36 -10.53
N TYR A 91 6.17 12.24 -11.01
CA TYR A 91 5.62 13.34 -10.20
C TYR A 91 4.62 12.89 -9.15
N PHE A 92 4.06 11.68 -9.31
CA PHE A 92 3.21 11.08 -8.30
C PHE A 92 3.31 9.55 -8.30
N TYR A 93 2.77 8.98 -7.22
CA TYR A 93 2.58 7.54 -7.06
C TYR A 93 1.11 7.24 -6.76
N ILE A 94 0.54 6.20 -7.39
CA ILE A 94 -0.85 5.80 -7.16
C ILE A 94 -0.90 4.95 -5.89
N GLN A 95 -1.55 5.47 -4.83
CA GLN A 95 -1.69 4.77 -3.54
C GLN A 95 -2.89 5.30 -2.77
N GLY A 96 -3.47 4.47 -1.89
CA GLY A 96 -4.61 4.88 -1.07
C GLY A 96 -4.26 5.94 -0.03
N ILE A 97 -5.26 6.73 0.40
CA ILE A 97 -5.12 7.78 1.43
C ILE A 97 -4.54 7.19 2.73
N ALA A 98 -5.07 6.06 3.20
CA ALA A 98 -4.60 5.38 4.41
C ALA A 98 -3.13 4.95 4.31
N GLU A 99 -2.70 4.49 3.13
CA GLU A 99 -1.30 4.08 2.90
C GLU A 99 -0.34 5.28 2.97
N MET A 100 -0.81 6.49 2.64
CA MET A 100 0.00 7.71 2.72
C MET A 100 0.35 8.09 4.16
N GLN A 101 -0.45 7.68 5.15
CA GLN A 101 -0.24 8.05 6.55
C GLN A 101 0.87 7.24 7.24
N ILE A 102 1.25 6.10 6.66
CA ILE A 102 2.15 5.14 7.31
C ILE A 102 3.58 5.67 7.43
N ALA A 103 4.16 6.20 6.35
CA ALA A 103 5.54 6.68 6.36
C ALA A 103 5.74 7.92 7.26
N PRO A 104 4.84 8.92 7.27
CA PRO A 104 4.89 10.00 8.25
C PRO A 104 4.78 9.52 9.70
N LEU A 105 3.88 8.57 9.98
CA LEU A 105 3.70 8.02 11.33
C LEU A 105 4.95 7.30 11.84
N LEU A 106 5.67 6.60 10.95
CA LEU A 106 6.93 5.95 11.31
C LEU A 106 8.02 6.95 11.71
N ASN A 107 7.97 8.17 11.15
CA ASN A 107 8.98 9.21 11.30
C ASN A 107 10.40 8.66 11.03
N PRO A 108 10.77 8.46 9.76
CA PRO A 108 12.00 7.77 9.41
C PRO A 108 13.23 8.48 9.97
N GLY A 109 14.12 7.72 10.61
CA GLY A 109 15.46 8.17 11.02
C GLY A 109 16.46 8.06 9.87
N ASP A 110 17.75 7.94 10.20
CA ASP A 110 18.82 7.86 9.19
C ASP A 110 18.88 6.49 8.51
N LEU A 111 18.42 5.44 9.18
CA LEU A 111 18.41 4.09 8.64
C LEU A 111 17.07 3.40 8.92
N VAL A 112 16.37 3.04 7.84
CA VAL A 112 15.06 2.38 7.89
C VAL A 112 15.08 1.08 7.10
N ILE A 113 14.47 0.03 7.64
CA ILE A 113 14.21 -1.22 6.89
C ILE A 113 12.72 -1.30 6.57
N ASP A 114 12.38 -1.49 5.30
CA ASP A 114 11.05 -1.88 4.83
C ASP A 114 11.06 -3.38 4.52
N MET A 115 10.45 -4.18 5.38
CA MET A 115 10.58 -5.65 5.36
C MET A 115 9.76 -6.32 4.25
N CYS A 116 8.75 -5.65 3.69
CA CYS A 116 7.84 -6.19 2.70
C CYS A 116 7.52 -5.11 1.67
N ALA A 117 8.56 -4.62 1.01
CA ALA A 117 8.58 -3.33 0.37
C ALA A 117 7.79 -3.26 -0.93
N ALA A 118 7.69 -4.35 -1.70
CA ALA A 118 7.20 -4.25 -3.06
C ALA A 118 5.66 -4.10 -3.11
N PRO A 119 5.12 -3.23 -3.98
CA PRO A 119 5.78 -2.60 -5.15
C PRO A 119 6.49 -1.26 -4.89
N GLY A 120 6.65 -0.81 -3.64
CA GLY A 120 7.49 0.34 -3.28
C GLY A 120 6.77 1.63 -2.93
N GLY A 121 5.44 1.60 -2.78
CA GLY A 121 4.68 2.81 -2.42
C GLY A 121 5.15 3.43 -1.11
N LYS A 122 5.21 2.64 -0.03
CA LYS A 122 5.65 3.10 1.29
C LYS A 122 7.16 3.34 1.33
N THR A 123 7.96 2.45 0.75
CA THR A 123 9.41 2.60 0.61
C THR A 123 9.81 3.94 0.00
N THR A 124 9.19 4.31 -1.13
CA THR A 124 9.49 5.56 -1.82
C THR A 124 8.93 6.77 -1.07
N HIS A 125 7.89 6.58 -0.24
CA HIS A 125 7.41 7.63 0.65
C HIS A 125 8.41 7.91 1.78
N LEU A 126 9.00 6.86 2.37
CA LEU A 126 10.05 7.00 3.37
C LEU A 126 11.23 7.80 2.80
N ALA A 127 11.73 7.42 1.62
CA ALA A 127 12.78 8.16 0.93
C ALA A 127 12.43 9.63 0.64
N GLN A 128 11.18 9.89 0.25
CA GLN A 128 10.66 11.24 0.01
C GLN A 128 10.66 12.08 1.29
N ILE A 129 10.23 11.52 2.43
CA ILE A 129 10.24 12.19 3.74
C ILE A 129 11.67 12.44 4.22
N MET A 130 12.57 11.48 3.99
CA MET A 130 13.99 11.60 4.30
C MET A 130 14.73 12.58 3.37
N GLY A 131 14.06 13.13 2.35
CA GLY A 131 14.67 14.04 1.38
C GLY A 131 15.85 13.41 0.65
N ASN A 132 15.79 12.10 0.34
CA ASN A 132 16.88 11.33 -0.24
C ASN A 132 18.18 11.29 0.61
N LYS A 133 18.09 11.50 1.94
CA LYS A 133 19.21 11.35 2.89
C LYS A 133 19.08 10.05 3.69
N GLY A 134 20.15 9.63 4.37
CA GLY A 134 20.16 8.36 5.09
C GLY A 134 20.08 7.15 4.14
N VAL A 135 19.53 6.04 4.63
CA VAL A 135 19.40 4.78 3.88
C VAL A 135 18.05 4.11 4.16
N VAL A 136 17.35 3.70 3.10
CA VAL A 136 16.20 2.79 3.16
C VAL A 136 16.61 1.43 2.59
N ILE A 137 16.52 0.39 3.40
CA ILE A 137 16.73 -1.00 2.97
C ILE A 137 15.36 -1.61 2.67
N ALA A 138 15.09 -1.93 1.42
CA ALA A 138 13.81 -2.42 0.95
C ALA A 138 13.89 -3.91 0.60
N LEU A 139 13.18 -4.77 1.34
CA LEU A 139 13.23 -6.22 1.21
C LEU A 139 11.94 -6.75 0.58
N ASP A 140 12.06 -7.72 -0.33
CA ASP A 140 10.90 -8.52 -0.77
C ASP A 140 11.34 -9.91 -1.24
N VAL A 141 10.49 -10.92 -0.98
CA VAL A 141 10.71 -12.32 -1.37
C VAL A 141 10.23 -12.64 -2.77
N ASN A 142 9.47 -11.76 -3.41
CA ASN A 142 8.91 -11.99 -4.73
C ASN A 142 9.76 -11.33 -5.81
N LYS A 143 10.41 -12.17 -6.64
CA LYS A 143 11.35 -11.72 -7.68
C LYS A 143 10.70 -10.78 -8.70
N ASP A 144 9.44 -11.00 -9.05
CA ASP A 144 8.73 -10.15 -10.01
C ASP A 144 8.30 -8.82 -9.38
N LYS A 145 7.86 -8.85 -8.12
CA LYS A 145 7.55 -7.61 -7.41
C LYS A 145 8.79 -6.75 -7.13
N ILE A 146 9.96 -7.35 -6.94
CA ILE A 146 11.24 -6.61 -6.84
C ILE A 146 11.51 -5.80 -8.13
N LYS A 147 11.16 -6.31 -9.32
CA LYS A 147 11.32 -5.54 -10.56
C LYS A 147 10.46 -4.27 -10.53
N ALA A 148 9.22 -4.38 -10.08
CA ALA A 148 8.32 -3.23 -9.92
C ALA A 148 8.83 -2.23 -8.88
N LEU A 149 9.36 -2.72 -7.75
CA LEU A 149 10.00 -1.89 -6.72
C LEU A 149 11.17 -1.09 -7.31
N LYS A 150 12.09 -1.74 -8.02
CA LYS A 150 13.23 -1.08 -8.68
C LYS A 150 12.77 -0.05 -9.70
N ALA A 151 11.82 -0.41 -10.55
CA ALA A 151 11.25 0.51 -11.54
C ALA A 151 10.65 1.77 -10.87
N ASN A 152 9.92 1.61 -9.76
CA ASN A 152 9.35 2.73 -9.03
C ASN A 152 10.40 3.58 -8.33
N ILE A 153 11.44 2.99 -7.72
CA ILE A 153 12.59 3.71 -7.14
C ILE A 153 13.22 4.62 -8.21
N HIS A 154 13.55 4.07 -9.37
CA HIS A 154 14.14 4.83 -10.47
C HIS A 154 13.19 5.91 -11.01
N ARG A 155 11.94 5.54 -11.33
CA ARG A 155 10.94 6.45 -11.88
C ARG A 155 10.69 7.64 -10.95
N LEU A 156 10.63 7.41 -9.63
CA LEU A 156 10.38 8.47 -8.65
C LEU A 156 11.64 9.28 -8.27
N GLY A 157 12.83 8.93 -8.77
CA GLY A 157 14.07 9.64 -8.45
C GLY A 157 14.52 9.44 -7.00
N VAL A 158 14.25 8.28 -6.44
CA VAL A 158 14.71 7.89 -5.12
C VAL A 158 16.16 7.41 -5.22
N THR A 159 17.05 8.00 -4.44
CA THR A 159 18.51 7.75 -4.53
C THR A 159 19.11 7.08 -3.31
N ASN A 160 18.41 7.07 -2.18
CA ASN A 160 18.88 6.54 -0.89
C ASN A 160 18.30 5.16 -0.55
N THR A 161 17.82 4.40 -1.54
CA THR A 161 17.14 3.11 -1.30
C THR A 161 17.90 1.95 -1.94
N ILE A 162 18.10 0.88 -1.16
CA ILE A 162 18.70 -0.37 -1.62
C ILE A 162 17.62 -1.46 -1.64
N ALA A 163 17.33 -2.01 -2.82
CA ALA A 163 16.34 -3.08 -2.98
C ALA A 163 17.01 -4.47 -2.97
N TYR A 164 16.67 -5.29 -1.98
CA TYR A 164 17.16 -6.66 -1.82
C TYR A 164 16.06 -7.69 -2.09
N PHE A 165 16.38 -8.67 -2.94
CA PHE A 165 15.59 -9.88 -3.09
C PHE A 165 16.02 -10.88 -2.01
N VAL A 166 15.31 -10.87 -0.89
CA VAL A 166 15.62 -11.71 0.28
C VAL A 166 14.37 -11.84 1.15
N SER A 167 14.28 -12.95 1.88
CA SER A 167 13.31 -13.06 2.96
C SER A 167 13.68 -12.13 4.10
N ALA A 168 12.72 -11.34 4.56
CA ALA A 168 12.91 -10.52 5.73
C ALA A 168 13.17 -11.36 7.00
N LEU A 169 12.74 -12.64 7.02
CA LEU A 169 13.09 -13.59 8.08
C LEU A 169 14.60 -13.90 8.09
N ASP A 170 15.22 -13.98 6.91
CA ASP A 170 16.64 -14.33 6.75
C ASP A 170 17.56 -13.10 6.82
N PHE A 171 17.00 -11.89 6.79
CA PHE A 171 17.77 -10.65 6.78
C PHE A 171 18.07 -10.11 8.19
N SER A 172 19.36 -10.03 8.56
CA SER A 172 19.81 -9.57 9.87
C SER A 172 20.57 -8.26 9.76
N PHE A 173 19.95 -7.15 10.14
CA PHE A 173 20.59 -5.84 10.18
C PHE A 173 19.89 -4.94 11.21
N LYS A 174 20.65 -4.15 11.97
CA LYS A 174 20.09 -3.25 12.98
C LYS A 174 19.71 -1.89 12.38
N ALA A 175 18.44 -1.49 12.54
CA ALA A 175 17.92 -0.21 12.06
C ALA A 175 17.18 0.58 13.15
N GLU A 176 17.09 1.91 12.98
CA GLU A 176 16.42 2.80 13.95
C GLU A 176 14.91 2.74 13.84
N ARG A 177 14.43 2.49 12.63
CA ARG A 177 13.00 2.30 12.33
C ARG A 177 12.85 1.12 11.40
N ILE A 178 11.75 0.39 11.59
CA ILE A 178 11.38 -0.72 10.73
C ILE A 178 9.93 -0.54 10.33
N LEU A 179 9.67 -0.57 9.03
CA LEU A 179 8.35 -0.69 8.46
C LEU A 179 8.08 -2.16 8.16
N LEU A 180 6.98 -2.68 8.73
CA LEU A 180 6.49 -4.02 8.43
C LEU A 180 5.07 -3.92 7.87
N ASP A 181 4.97 -3.77 6.54
CA ASP A 181 3.70 -3.93 5.81
C ASP A 181 3.48 -5.41 5.49
N ALA A 182 3.14 -6.18 6.53
CA ALA A 182 3.21 -7.62 6.45
C ALA A 182 2.23 -8.21 5.40
N PRO A 183 2.63 -9.30 4.70
CA PRO A 183 1.72 -10.01 3.82
C PRO A 183 0.47 -10.47 4.58
N CYS A 184 -0.70 -10.13 4.06
CA CYS A 184 -1.97 -10.44 4.67
C CYS A 184 -2.90 -11.16 3.69
N THR A 185 -4.06 -11.59 4.17
CA THR A 185 -5.06 -12.29 3.35
C THR A 185 -5.71 -11.41 2.28
N GLY A 186 -5.51 -10.09 2.33
CA GLY A 186 -6.05 -9.14 1.36
C GLY A 186 -7.54 -8.85 1.55
N SER A 187 -8.11 -9.12 2.72
CA SER A 187 -9.54 -8.86 2.98
C SER A 187 -9.93 -7.39 2.91
N GLY A 188 -8.97 -6.46 3.10
CA GLY A 188 -9.20 -5.02 3.02
C GLY A 188 -9.18 -4.44 1.60
N ILE A 189 -8.85 -5.25 0.58
CA ILE A 189 -8.75 -4.79 -0.81
C ILE A 189 -9.87 -5.36 -1.70
N ILE A 190 -10.97 -5.85 -1.11
CA ILE A 190 -12.09 -6.46 -1.86
C ILE A 190 -12.63 -5.53 -2.95
N ARG A 191 -12.68 -4.22 -2.69
CA ARG A 191 -13.09 -3.21 -3.68
C ARG A 191 -12.19 -3.20 -4.93
N LYS A 192 -10.89 -3.49 -4.76
CA LYS A 192 -9.90 -3.55 -5.85
C LYS A 192 -9.81 -4.95 -6.46
N ASP A 193 -10.04 -5.99 -5.67
CA ASP A 193 -9.95 -7.39 -6.06
C ASP A 193 -11.17 -8.17 -5.51
N PRO A 194 -12.28 -8.20 -6.26
CA PRO A 194 -13.52 -8.88 -5.84
C PRO A 194 -13.35 -10.39 -5.63
N THR A 195 -12.30 -11.00 -6.20
CA THR A 195 -12.02 -12.44 -6.00
C THR A 195 -11.76 -12.77 -4.52
N ARG A 196 -11.39 -11.78 -3.71
CA ARG A 196 -11.18 -11.91 -2.26
C ARG A 196 -12.44 -12.28 -1.48
N LYS A 197 -13.63 -12.13 -2.07
CA LYS A 197 -14.91 -12.56 -1.47
C LYS A 197 -15.03 -14.08 -1.33
N TYR A 198 -14.21 -14.86 -2.05
CA TYR A 198 -14.29 -16.32 -2.09
C TYR A 198 -12.93 -17.05 -2.18
N SER A 199 -11.84 -16.36 -2.52
CA SER A 199 -10.52 -16.97 -2.73
C SER A 199 -9.74 -17.32 -1.46
N ARG A 200 -10.25 -17.01 -0.27
CA ARG A 200 -9.55 -17.20 1.00
C ARG A 200 -10.35 -18.05 1.97
N ASP A 201 -9.64 -18.89 2.72
CA ASP A 201 -10.20 -19.73 3.77
C ASP A 201 -9.54 -19.48 5.14
N SER A 202 -9.90 -20.30 6.13
CA SER A 202 -9.31 -20.24 7.47
C SER A 202 -7.83 -20.62 7.48
N ALA A 203 -7.39 -21.53 6.60
CA ALA A 203 -6.00 -21.96 6.53
C ALA A 203 -5.10 -20.82 6.02
N ASP A 204 -5.56 -20.04 5.04
CA ASP A 204 -4.86 -18.81 4.60
C ASP A 204 -4.67 -17.82 5.75
N ILE A 205 -5.71 -17.64 6.58
CA ILE A 205 -5.67 -16.72 7.73
C ILE A 205 -4.64 -17.20 8.76
N GLU A 206 -4.64 -18.50 9.08
CA GLU A 206 -3.70 -19.10 10.02
C GLU A 206 -2.26 -19.02 9.51
N PHE A 207 -2.05 -19.32 8.22
CA PHE A 207 -0.75 -19.19 7.57
C PHE A 207 -0.23 -17.75 7.65
N CYS A 208 -1.04 -16.77 7.21
CA CYS A 208 -0.66 -15.36 7.28
C CYS A 208 -0.40 -14.92 8.72
N SER A 209 -1.23 -15.33 9.68
CA SER A 209 -1.06 -15.00 11.10
C SER A 209 0.26 -15.52 11.66
N LYS A 210 0.64 -16.76 11.33
CA LYS A 210 1.93 -17.33 11.73
C LYS A 210 3.09 -16.55 11.11
N LEU A 211 3.06 -16.34 9.80
CA LEU A 211 4.10 -15.59 9.09
C LEU A 211 4.26 -14.15 9.62
N GLN A 212 3.15 -13.46 9.88
CA GLN A 212 3.15 -12.12 10.46
C GLN A 212 3.80 -12.09 11.85
N LYS A 213 3.51 -13.07 12.70
CA LYS A 213 4.15 -13.19 14.02
C LYS A 213 5.65 -13.42 13.91
N ASP A 214 6.09 -14.25 12.97
CA ASP A 214 7.51 -14.52 12.75
C ASP A 214 8.23 -13.27 12.22
N LEU A 215 7.62 -12.53 11.30
CA LEU A 215 8.12 -11.24 10.81
C LEU A 215 8.18 -10.19 11.93
N ILE A 216 7.18 -10.12 12.81
CA ILE A 216 7.19 -9.22 13.98
C ILE A 216 8.38 -9.55 14.89
N ARG A 217 8.57 -10.83 15.25
CA ARG A 217 9.72 -11.24 16.09
C ARG A 217 11.04 -10.85 15.44
N ARG A 218 11.17 -11.08 14.13
CA ARG A 218 12.35 -10.67 13.37
C ARG A 218 12.54 -9.16 13.36
N SER A 219 11.48 -8.39 13.18
CA SER A 219 11.51 -6.93 13.21
C SER A 219 12.02 -6.41 14.56
N ILE A 220 11.51 -6.94 15.68
CA ILE A 220 11.97 -6.58 17.02
C ILE A 220 13.46 -6.92 17.18
N GLY A 221 13.88 -8.10 16.71
CA GLY A 221 15.29 -8.50 16.72
C GLY A 221 16.21 -7.59 15.88
N ASN A 222 15.68 -6.91 14.86
CA ASN A 222 16.41 -6.00 14.00
C ASN A 222 16.29 -4.52 14.42
N LEU A 223 15.46 -4.18 15.41
CA LEU A 223 15.37 -2.82 15.92
C LEU A 223 16.58 -2.50 16.82
N LYS A 224 17.14 -1.29 16.69
CA LYS A 224 18.18 -0.77 17.58
C LYS A 224 17.61 -0.43 18.96
#